data_AF-A0A7R9SNU3-F1
#
_entry.id   AF-A0A7R9SNU3-F1
#
_cell.length_a   1.000
_cell.length_b   1.000
_cell.length_c   1.000
_cell.angle_alpha   90.00
_cell.angle_beta   90.00
_cell.angle_gamma   90.00
#
_symmetry.space_group_name_H-M   'P 1'
#
loop_
_entity.id
_entity.type
_entity.pdbx_description
1 polymer ?
#
loop_
_entity_poly.entity_id
_entity_poly.type
_entity_poly.pdbx_seq_one_letter_code
_entity_poly.pdbx_strand_id
1 'polypeptide(L)'
;TILMQSQIRWAGHVARMSNDRLPKRLFYGELLHCQRYHGGQKKRFKDSLKASLKGFSINLDKWEQSAMDRTTWRSSICTGSKSCEANRTAAAEMKRQARKVRATNPPVDAPVMPCPNCTR
;
A
#
# COMPACT_ATOMS: atom_id res chain seq x y z
N THR A 1 0.94 5.77 -7.20
CA THR A 1 0.59 4.36 -7.49
C THR A 1 1.60 3.59 -8.34
N ILE A 2 2.54 4.25 -9.02
CA ILE A 2 3.49 3.59 -9.95
C ILE A 2 4.21 2.39 -9.30
N LEU A 3 4.73 2.54 -8.08
CA LEU A 3 5.39 1.45 -7.36
C LEU A 3 4.45 0.25 -7.11
N MET A 4 3.20 0.50 -6.72
CA MET A 4 2.20 -0.54 -6.50
C MET A 4 1.88 -1.28 -7.81
N GLN A 5 1.72 -0.55 -8.92
CA GLN A 5 1.50 -1.15 -10.23
C GLN A 5 2.67 -2.06 -10.62
N SER A 6 3.90 -1.60 -10.47
CA SER A 6 5.10 -2.37 -10.83
C SER A 6 5.21 -3.65 -10.00
N GLN A 7 4.93 -3.58 -8.69
CA GLN A 7 4.89 -4.76 -7.81
C GLN A 7 3.86 -5.79 -8.27
N ILE A 8 2.63 -5.36 -8.56
CA ILE A 8 1.55 -6.26 -8.98
C ILE A 8 1.83 -6.85 -10.37
N ARG A 9 2.37 -6.05 -11.31
CA ARG A 9 2.78 -6.55 -12.64
C ARG A 9 3.86 -7.62 -12.53
N TRP A 10 4.88 -7.39 -11.70
CA TRP A 10 5.94 -8.35 -11.45
C TRP A 10 5.42 -9.62 -10.78
N ALA A 11 4.58 -9.50 -9.75
CA ALA A 11 4.01 -10.64 -9.06
C ALA A 11 3.17 -11.53 -10.01
N GLY A 12 2.34 -10.94 -10.85
CA GLY A 12 1.60 -11.71 -11.85
C GLY A 12 2.51 -12.33 -12.92
N HIS A 13 3.64 -11.71 -13.26
CA HIS A 13 4.64 -12.34 -14.12
C HIS A 13 5.27 -13.56 -13.47
N VAL A 14 5.65 -13.46 -12.19
CA VAL A 14 6.21 -14.57 -11.41
C VAL A 14 5.21 -15.71 -11.25
N ALA A 15 3.92 -15.41 -11.01
CA ALA A 15 2.87 -16.43 -10.92
C ALA A 15 2.79 -17.29 -12.20
N ARG A 16 2.93 -16.67 -13.38
CA ARG A 16 2.93 -17.34 -14.69
C ARG A 16 4.25 -18.04 -15.06
N MET A 17 5.35 -17.81 -14.32
CA MET A 17 6.60 -18.53 -14.57
C MET A 17 6.45 -20.01 -14.22
N SER A 18 7.31 -20.85 -14.79
CA SER A 18 7.44 -22.25 -14.38
C SER A 18 8.09 -22.37 -12.99
N ASN A 19 7.80 -23.46 -12.27
CA ASN A 19 8.19 -23.64 -10.86
C ASN A 19 9.69 -23.93 -10.66
N ASP A 20 10.39 -24.33 -11.71
CA ASP A 20 11.85 -24.52 -11.73
C ASP A 20 12.61 -23.19 -11.64
N ARG A 21 11.99 -22.08 -12.07
CA ARG A 21 12.65 -20.78 -12.13
C ARG A 21 12.90 -20.18 -10.75
N LEU A 22 14.12 -19.69 -10.54
CA LEU A 22 14.56 -19.06 -9.30
C LEU A 22 13.63 -17.96 -8.77
N PRO A 23 13.11 -17.02 -9.59
CA PRO A 23 12.22 -15.98 -9.08
C PRO A 23 10.93 -16.53 -8.45
N LYS A 24 10.35 -17.59 -9.04
CA LYS A 24 9.13 -18.22 -8.52
C LYS A 24 9.42 -19.01 -7.25
N ARG A 25 10.52 -19.77 -7.24
CA ARG A 25 10.99 -20.50 -6.06
C ARG A 25 11.29 -19.57 -4.90
N LEU A 26 11.93 -18.42 -5.14
CA LEU A 26 12.24 -17.44 -4.11
C LEU A 26 10.98 -16.72 -3.61
N PHE A 27 10.04 -16.43 -4.50
CA PHE A 27 8.80 -15.72 -4.15
C PHE A 27 7.88 -16.55 -3.24
N TYR A 28 7.76 -17.85 -3.52
CA TYR A 28 6.97 -18.78 -2.71
C TYR A 28 7.78 -19.51 -1.63
N GLY A 29 9.10 -19.38 -1.64
CA GLY A 29 9.99 -20.00 -0.67
C GLY A 29 9.83 -19.35 0.71
N GLU A 30 9.82 -20.19 1.74
CA GLU A 30 9.85 -19.75 3.13
C GLU A 30 11.20 -20.11 3.75
N LEU A 31 11.72 -19.22 4.59
CA LEU A 31 12.96 -19.49 5.33
C LEU A 31 12.62 -20.41 6.50
N LEU A 32 13.33 -21.54 6.60
CA LEU A 32 13.15 -22.54 7.67
C LEU A 32 13.35 -21.95 9.06
N HIS A 33 14.34 -21.07 9.22
CA HIS A 33 14.63 -20.40 10.48
C HIS A 33 14.69 -18.89 10.22
N CYS A 34 13.77 -18.13 10.81
CA CYS A 34 13.78 -16.67 10.69
C CYS A 34 13.16 -16.04 11.95
N GLN A 35 14.00 -15.74 12.93
CA GLN A 35 13.61 -14.97 14.11
C GLN A 35 13.60 -13.48 13.77
N ARG A 36 12.53 -12.77 14.13
CA ARG A 36 12.39 -11.34 13.86
C ARG A 36 12.37 -10.54 15.15
N TYR A 37 13.16 -9.48 15.17
CA TYR A 37 13.18 -8.53 16.28
C TYR A 37 11.91 -7.67 16.28
N HIS A 38 11.37 -7.41 17.47
CA HIS A 38 10.25 -6.50 17.67
C HIS A 38 10.68 -5.04 17.41
N GLY A 39 9.79 -4.24 16.82
CA GLY A 39 9.98 -2.78 16.68
C GLY A 39 10.40 -2.31 15.27
N GLY A 40 9.44 -1.82 14.48
CA GLY A 40 9.74 -0.98 13.30
C GLY A 40 10.40 -1.68 12.09
N GLN A 41 10.38 -3.00 12.01
CA GLN A 41 11.03 -3.72 10.91
C GLN A 41 10.40 -3.40 9.54
N LYS A 42 11.22 -3.33 8.49
CA LYS A 42 10.75 -3.12 7.11
C LYS A 42 9.76 -4.23 6.71
N LYS A 43 8.66 -3.82 6.04
CA LYS A 43 7.64 -4.75 5.52
C LYS A 43 8.28 -5.75 4.55
N ARG A 44 7.81 -7.01 4.55
CA ARG A 44 8.21 -7.97 3.50
C ARG A 44 7.67 -7.51 2.16
N PHE A 45 8.26 -8.03 1.09
CA PHE A 45 7.68 -7.89 -0.23
C PHE A 45 6.25 -8.43 -0.28
N LYS A 46 5.99 -9.61 0.31
CA LYS A 46 4.64 -10.21 0.45
C LYS A 46 3.64 -9.27 1.11
N ASP A 47 4.01 -8.61 2.20
CA ASP A 47 3.12 -7.68 2.92
C ASP A 47 2.85 -6.42 2.10
N SER A 48 3.87 -5.91 1.40
CA SER A 48 3.75 -4.76 0.50
C SER A 48 2.86 -5.10 -0.70
N LEU A 49 2.99 -6.30 -1.27
CA LEU A 49 2.15 -6.79 -2.34
C LEU A 49 0.69 -6.94 -1.90
N LYS A 50 0.44 -7.51 -0.70
CA LYS A 50 -0.92 -7.61 -0.13
C LYS A 50 -1.58 -6.23 0.01
N ALA A 51 -0.84 -5.24 0.51
CA ALA A 51 -1.32 -3.87 0.60
C ALA A 51 -1.62 -3.27 -0.79
N SER A 52 -0.74 -3.52 -1.77
CA SER A 52 -0.93 -3.08 -3.15
C SER A 52 -2.17 -3.70 -3.80
N LEU A 53 -2.36 -5.01 -3.68
CA LEU A 53 -3.53 -5.73 -4.21
C LEU A 53 -4.84 -5.22 -3.59
N LYS A 54 -4.85 -5.01 -2.27
CA LYS A 54 -6.01 -4.44 -1.56
C LYS A 54 -6.34 -3.03 -2.06
N GLY A 55 -5.32 -2.18 -2.28
CA GLY A 55 -5.51 -0.84 -2.81
C GLY A 55 -6.05 -0.80 -4.24
N PHE A 56 -5.85 -1.88 -5.00
CA PHE A 56 -6.31 -2.03 -6.39
C PHE A 56 -7.64 -2.80 -6.48
N SER A 57 -8.26 -3.15 -5.35
CA SER A 57 -9.48 -3.95 -5.27
C SER A 57 -9.36 -5.33 -5.93
N ILE A 58 -8.16 -5.93 -5.91
CA ILE A 58 -7.91 -7.29 -6.40
C ILE A 58 -8.03 -8.26 -5.21
N ASN A 59 -8.77 -9.36 -5.40
CA ASN A 59 -8.96 -10.36 -4.37
C ASN A 59 -7.63 -11.06 -3.99
N LEU A 60 -7.31 -11.10 -2.69
CA LEU A 60 -6.03 -11.61 -2.18
C LEU A 60 -5.88 -13.14 -2.25
N ASP A 61 -6.97 -13.89 -2.34
CA ASP A 61 -6.92 -15.36 -2.35
C ASP A 61 -6.93 -15.88 -3.79
N LYS A 62 -7.55 -15.15 -4.71
CA LYS A 62 -7.73 -15.52 -6.12
C LYS A 62 -6.80 -14.80 -7.10
N TRP A 63 -5.89 -13.95 -6.61
CA TRP A 63 -5.03 -13.14 -7.50
C TRP A 63 -4.11 -13.99 -8.39
N GLU A 64 -3.62 -15.14 -7.90
CA GLU A 64 -2.74 -16.02 -8.69
C GLU A 64 -3.48 -16.62 -9.88
N GLN A 65 -4.71 -17.10 -9.64
CA GLN A 65 -5.59 -17.62 -10.67
C GLN A 65 -5.94 -16.52 -11.68
N SER A 66 -6.31 -15.33 -11.18
CA SER A 66 -6.56 -14.16 -12.03
C SER A 66 -5.33 -13.72 -12.82
N ALA A 67 -4.13 -13.92 -12.29
CA ALA A 67 -2.89 -13.58 -12.98
C ALA A 67 -2.53 -14.57 -14.10
N MET A 68 -3.14 -15.76 -14.16
CA MET A 68 -2.84 -16.73 -15.22
C MET A 68 -3.23 -16.19 -16.60
N ASP A 69 -4.39 -15.55 -16.71
CA ASP A 69 -4.74 -14.81 -17.91
C ASP A 69 -4.11 -13.40 -17.89
N ARG A 70 -3.15 -13.20 -18.79
CA ARG A 70 -2.40 -11.94 -18.92
C ARG A 70 -3.31 -10.77 -19.27
N THR A 71 -4.37 -10.97 -20.04
CA THR A 71 -5.21 -9.89 -20.55
C THR A 71 -6.12 -9.36 -19.46
N THR A 72 -6.86 -10.24 -18.78
CA THR A 72 -7.68 -9.86 -17.62
C THR A 72 -6.83 -9.31 -16.48
N TRP A 73 -5.61 -9.83 -16.26
CA TRP A 73 -4.68 -9.30 -15.27
C TRP A 73 -4.29 -7.85 -15.55
N ARG A 74 -3.88 -7.53 -16.80
CA ARG A 74 -3.51 -6.16 -17.18
C ARG A 74 -4.69 -5.20 -17.08
N SER A 75 -5.88 -5.66 -17.48
CA SER A 75 -7.12 -4.88 -17.36
C SER A 75 -7.43 -4.54 -15.91
N SER A 76 -7.41 -5.54 -15.03
CA SER A 76 -7.65 -5.39 -13.59
C SER A 76 -6.68 -4.42 -12.93
N ILE A 77 -5.38 -4.48 -13.29
CA ILE A 77 -4.38 -3.52 -12.80
C ILE A 77 -4.66 -2.10 -13.29
N CYS A 78 -5.07 -1.93 -14.55
CA CYS A 78 -5.35 -0.62 -15.11
C CYS A 78 -6.56 0.03 -14.40
N THR A 79 -7.65 -0.71 -14.29
CA THR A 79 -8.87 -0.28 -13.59
C THR A 79 -8.59 0.00 -12.11
N GLY A 80 -7.92 -0.94 -11.43
CA GLY A 80 -7.53 -0.80 -10.03
C GLY A 80 -6.61 0.41 -9.80
N SER A 81 -5.70 0.71 -10.74
CA SER A 81 -4.85 1.88 -10.61
C SER A 81 -5.62 3.19 -10.71
N LYS A 82 -6.59 3.29 -11.61
CA LYS A 82 -7.40 4.51 -11.76
C LYS A 82 -8.19 4.76 -10.47
N SER A 83 -8.81 3.72 -9.92
CA SER A 83 -9.52 3.78 -8.64
C SER A 83 -8.59 4.14 -7.48
N CYS A 84 -7.43 3.50 -7.38
CA CYS A 84 -6.47 3.78 -6.32
C CYS A 84 -5.94 5.22 -6.37
N GLU A 85 -5.66 5.77 -7.55
CA GLU A 85 -5.27 7.19 -7.68
C GLU A 85 -6.44 8.13 -7.34
N ALA A 86 -7.66 7.84 -7.81
CA ALA A 86 -8.83 8.64 -7.46
C ALA A 86 -9.06 8.70 -5.95
N ASN A 87 -9.01 7.56 -5.27
CA ASN A 87 -9.13 7.46 -3.81
C ASN A 87 -8.01 8.23 -3.10
N ARG A 88 -6.78 8.15 -3.61
CA ARG A 88 -5.63 8.89 -3.05
C ARG A 88 -5.83 10.40 -3.15
N THR A 89 -6.31 10.88 -4.30
CA THR A 89 -6.60 12.30 -4.53
C THR A 89 -7.76 12.77 -3.65
N ALA A 90 -8.86 12.03 -3.59
CA ALA A 90 -10.00 12.35 -2.74
C ALA A 90 -9.61 12.42 -1.25
N ALA A 91 -8.82 11.47 -0.76
CA ALA A 91 -8.32 11.50 0.62
C ALA A 91 -7.39 12.70 0.89
N ALA A 92 -6.58 13.11 -0.08
CA ALA A 92 -5.74 14.30 0.03
C ALA A 92 -6.58 15.59 0.06
N GLU A 93 -7.62 15.66 -0.78
CA GLU A 93 -8.60 16.74 -0.82
C GLU A 93 -9.31 16.89 0.53
N MET A 94 -9.87 15.79 1.07
CA MET A 94 -10.52 15.78 2.39
C MET A 94 -9.59 16.27 3.49
N LYS A 95 -8.34 15.80 3.52
CA LYS A 95 -7.33 16.26 4.49
C LYS A 95 -6.96 17.72 4.31
N ARG A 96 -7.03 18.25 3.09
CA ARG A 96 -6.80 19.67 2.80
C ARG A 96 -7.97 20.52 3.29
N GLN A 97 -9.21 20.10 3.03
CA GLN A 97 -10.41 20.79 3.51
C GLN A 97 -10.48 20.80 5.03
N ALA A 98 -10.20 19.68 5.71
CA ALA A 98 -10.13 19.61 7.17
C ALA A 98 -9.10 20.60 7.76
N ARG A 99 -7.95 20.77 7.10
CA ARG A 99 -6.94 21.77 7.49
C ARG A 99 -7.44 23.21 7.30
N LYS A 100 -8.17 23.50 6.22
CA LYS A 100 -8.78 24.83 6.00
C LYS A 100 -9.82 25.14 7.07
N VAL A 101 -10.73 24.20 7.35
CA VAL A 101 -11.77 24.35 8.38
C VAL A 101 -11.16 24.60 9.76
N ARG A 102 -10.10 23.85 10.12
CA ARG A 102 -9.38 24.07 11.40
C ARG A 102 -8.69 25.43 11.46
N ALA A 103 -8.21 25.96 10.33
CA ALA A 103 -7.59 27.27 10.28
C ALA A 103 -8.63 28.41 10.42
N THR A 104 -9.83 28.24 9.85
CA THR A 104 -10.93 29.21 9.97
C THR A 104 -11.65 29.12 11.31
N ASN A 105 -11.69 27.93 11.92
CA ASN A 105 -12.30 27.66 13.22
C ASN A 105 -11.22 27.18 14.21
N PRO A 106 -10.34 28.08 14.70
CA PRO A 106 -9.37 27.71 15.72
C PRO A 106 -10.11 27.22 16.98
N PRO A 107 -9.59 26.18 17.68
CA PRO A 107 -10.15 25.76 18.95
C PRO A 107 -10.13 26.93 19.94
N VAL A 108 -11.29 27.31 20.46
CA VAL A 108 -11.48 28.46 21.36
C VAL A 108 -10.78 28.25 22.71
N ASP A 109 -10.65 26.99 23.15
CA ASP A 109 -10.07 26.60 24.45
C ASP A 109 -8.80 25.76 24.30
N ALA A 110 -7.86 26.18 23.46
CA ALA A 110 -6.52 25.58 23.51
C ALA A 110 -5.84 25.99 24.84
N PRO A 111 -5.42 25.06 25.72
CA PRO A 111 -4.71 25.42 26.93
C PRO A 111 -3.46 26.21 26.55
N VAL A 112 -3.41 27.47 26.98
CA VAL A 112 -2.17 28.25 26.95
C VAL A 112 -1.24 27.57 27.94
N MET A 113 -0.36 26.69 27.44
CA MET A 113 0.74 26.13 28.22
C MET A 113 1.78 27.26 28.38
N PRO A 114 1.86 27.91 29.56
CA PRO A 114 2.77 29.02 29.75
C PRO A 114 4.20 28.51 29.71
N CYS A 115 5.10 29.23 29.06
CA CYS A 115 6.51 28.86 29.06
C CYS A 115 7.10 29.11 30.46
N PRO A 116 7.67 28.10 31.15
CA PRO A 116 8.22 28.28 32.49
C PRO A 116 9.45 29.19 32.56
N ASN A 117 10.01 29.61 31.41
CA ASN A 117 11.21 30.43 31.33
C ASN A 117 10.98 31.77 30.61
N CYS A 118 9.74 32.08 30.22
CA CYS A 118 9.39 33.34 29.58
C CYS A 118 8.09 33.88 30.17
N THR A 119 8.11 35.14 30.60
CA THR A 119 6.90 35.89 30.92
C THR A 119 6.26 36.41 29.62
N ARG A 120 5.56 35.53 28.90
CA ARG A 120 4.55 35.89 27.88
C ARG A 120 3.47 34.83 27.85
#